data_AF-A0A286TC08-F1
#
_entry.id   AF-A0A286TC08-F1
#
_cell.length_a   1.000
_cell.length_b   1.000
_cell.length_c   1.000
_cell.angle_alpha   90.00
_cell.angle_beta   90.00
_cell.angle_gamma   90.00
#
_symmetry.space_group_name_H-M   'P 1'
#
loop_
_entity.id
_entity.type
_entity.pdbx_description
1 polymer ?
#
loop_
_entity_poly.entity_id
_entity_poly.type
_entity_poly.pdbx_seq_one_letter_code
_entity_poly.pdbx_strand_id
1 'polypeptide(L)'
;MTDAEATKFAISELTRMRVINGPQDVLDSHRERVKKAYPAYFDTYAQMSELIEYLDSFGNLYCVGRNGQHRYNNMDHSMATAIEAVANIKSGKTSKQNVWSVNTDKSYHEQK
;
A
#
# COMPACT_ATOMS: atom_id res chain seq x y z
N MET A 1 -23.23 5.12 -3.00
CA MET A 1 -23.14 4.86 -4.44
C MET A 1 -23.13 3.36 -4.70
N THR A 2 -24.21 2.88 -5.31
CA THR A 2 -24.34 1.51 -5.86
C THR A 2 -23.35 1.29 -7.01
N ASP A 3 -23.20 0.05 -7.48
CA ASP A 3 -22.24 -0.25 -8.55
C ASP A 3 -22.74 0.27 -9.91
N ALA A 4 -24.06 0.29 -10.13
CA ALA A 4 -24.67 0.92 -11.30
C ALA A 4 -24.46 2.44 -11.32
N GLU A 5 -24.63 3.12 -10.18
CA GLU A 5 -24.35 4.55 -10.05
C GLU A 5 -22.87 4.86 -10.27
N ALA A 6 -21.96 4.03 -9.74
CA ALA A 6 -20.52 4.16 -9.92
C ALA A 6 -20.10 4.02 -11.39
N THR A 7 -20.66 3.02 -12.06
CA THR A 7 -20.41 2.75 -13.48
C THR A 7 -20.90 3.92 -14.33
N LYS A 8 -22.14 4.37 -14.11
CA LYS A 8 -22.70 5.53 -14.82
C LYS A 8 -21.86 6.79 -14.62
N PHE A 9 -21.40 7.03 -13.40
CA PHE A 9 -20.53 8.15 -13.08
C PHE A 9 -19.19 8.07 -13.83
N ALA A 10 -18.53 6.91 -13.79
CA ALA A 10 -17.25 6.70 -14.49
C ALA A 10 -17.39 6.88 -16.01
N ILE A 11 -18.44 6.33 -16.64
CA ILE A 11 -18.70 6.50 -18.08
C ILE A 11 -18.92 7.97 -18.43
N SER A 12 -19.70 8.70 -17.62
CA SER A 12 -19.94 10.13 -17.81
C SER A 12 -18.63 10.92 -17.76
N GLU A 13 -17.77 10.64 -16.77
CA GLU A 13 -16.49 11.33 -16.63
C GLU A 13 -15.52 10.98 -17.77
N LEU A 14 -15.40 9.71 -18.16
CA LEU A 14 -14.56 9.30 -19.29
C LEU A 14 -15.03 9.91 -20.62
N THR A 15 -16.34 10.05 -20.83
CA THR A 15 -16.91 10.74 -22.00
C THR A 15 -16.61 12.23 -21.96
N ARG A 16 -16.77 12.88 -20.80
CA ARG A 16 -16.47 14.32 -20.60
C ARG A 16 -15.00 14.63 -20.86
N MET A 17 -14.11 13.73 -20.41
CA MET A 17 -12.66 13.82 -20.64
C MET A 17 -12.24 13.39 -22.06
N ARG A 18 -13.19 12.91 -22.88
CA ARG A 18 -12.97 12.42 -24.25
C ARG A 18 -12.01 11.23 -24.34
N VAL A 19 -11.99 10.38 -23.31
CA VAL A 19 -11.30 9.07 -23.34
C VAL A 19 -12.10 8.06 -24.17
N ILE A 20 -13.43 8.18 -24.15
CA ILE A 20 -14.39 7.42 -24.97
C ILE A 20 -15.43 8.38 -25.57
N ASN A 21 -16.13 7.96 -26.62
CA ASN A 21 -17.15 8.78 -27.29
C ASN A 21 -18.52 8.73 -26.59
N GLY A 22 -18.75 7.73 -25.75
CA GLY A 22 -19.99 7.58 -25.00
C GLY A 22 -20.21 6.17 -24.47
N PRO A 23 -21.39 5.90 -23.86
CA PRO A 23 -21.72 4.60 -23.28
C PRO A 23 -21.64 3.41 -24.25
N GLN A 24 -21.83 3.66 -25.56
CA GLN A 24 -21.76 2.65 -26.60
C GLN A 24 -20.35 2.05 -26.78
N ASP A 25 -19.30 2.73 -26.31
CA ASP A 25 -17.92 2.25 -26.38
C ASP A 25 -17.59 1.29 -25.21
N VAL A 26 -18.52 1.08 -24.28
CA VAL A 26 -18.32 0.28 -23.06
C VAL A 26 -18.96 -1.10 -23.21
N LEU A 27 -18.13 -2.15 -23.21
CA LEU A 27 -18.59 -3.53 -23.34
C LEU A 27 -18.94 -4.18 -21.98
N ASP A 28 -18.22 -3.80 -20.93
CA ASP A 28 -18.41 -4.36 -19.59
C ASP A 28 -17.89 -3.40 -18.51
N SER A 29 -18.28 -3.63 -17.26
CA SER A 29 -17.82 -2.87 -16.10
C SER A 29 -17.64 -3.79 -14.90
N HIS A 30 -16.52 -3.63 -14.19
CA HIS A 30 -16.26 -4.31 -12.94
C HIS A 30 -15.81 -3.32 -11.88
N ARG A 31 -16.28 -3.50 -10.64
CA ARG A 31 -15.90 -2.68 -9.50
C ARG A 31 -15.45 -3.57 -8.35
N GLU A 32 -14.19 -3.40 -7.98
CA GLU A 32 -13.61 -4.01 -6.79
C GLU A 32 -13.51 -2.99 -5.65
N ARG A 33 -13.83 -3.41 -4.41
CA ARG A 33 -13.73 -2.55 -3.23
C ARG A 33 -12.62 -3.04 -2.32
N VAL A 34 -11.42 -2.51 -2.52
CA VAL A 34 -10.24 -2.89 -1.73
C VAL A 34 -10.18 -2.08 -0.43
N LYS A 35 -10.46 -2.74 0.70
CA LYS A 35 -10.21 -2.15 2.03
C LYS A 35 -8.70 -2.03 2.26
N LYS A 36 -8.27 -0.94 2.91
CA LYS A 36 -6.85 -0.68 3.23
C LYS A 36 -5.93 -0.68 2.01
N ALA A 37 -6.39 -0.12 0.88
CA ALA A 37 -5.57 -0.03 -0.33
C ALA A 37 -4.36 0.91 -0.16
N TYR A 38 -4.52 1.97 0.63
CA TYR A 38 -3.51 3.01 0.81
C TYR A 38 -3.22 3.21 2.31
N PRO A 39 -1.96 3.03 2.73
CA PRO A 39 -1.49 3.59 4.00
C PRO A 39 -1.66 5.10 3.95
N ALA A 40 -2.37 5.63 4.93
CA ALA A 40 -2.58 7.06 5.04
C ALA A 40 -1.79 7.58 6.23
N TYR A 41 -1.08 8.69 6.01
CA TYR A 41 -0.13 9.28 6.96
C TYR A 41 -0.74 10.49 7.63
N PHE A 42 -1.74 10.26 8.47
CA PHE A 42 -2.41 11.29 9.23
C PHE A 42 -2.76 10.77 10.64
N ASP A 43 -3.35 11.61 11.48
CA ASP A 43 -3.71 11.33 12.87
C ASP A 43 -2.52 10.79 13.70
N THR A 44 -2.60 9.54 14.15
CA THR A 44 -1.63 8.90 15.04
C THR A 44 -0.38 8.39 14.33
N TYR A 45 -0.21 8.67 13.03
CA TYR A 45 0.98 8.27 12.28
C TYR A 45 2.29 8.79 12.92
N ALA A 46 2.24 9.91 13.65
CA ALA A 46 3.40 10.42 14.40
C ALA A 46 3.94 9.44 15.46
N GLN A 47 3.13 8.48 15.93
CA GLN A 47 3.50 7.47 16.93
C GLN A 47 3.98 6.14 16.29
N MET A 48 4.23 6.11 14.97
CA MET A 48 4.63 4.87 14.29
C MET A 48 5.93 4.27 14.84
N SER A 49 6.86 5.08 15.34
CA SER A 49 8.09 4.58 15.98
C SER A 49 7.79 3.76 17.24
N GLU A 50 6.86 4.22 18.08
CA GLU A 50 6.45 3.52 19.30
C GLU A 50 5.75 2.20 18.96
N LEU A 51 4.91 2.21 17.92
CA LEU A 51 4.26 0.99 17.41
C LEU A 51 5.29 -0.02 16.90
N ILE A 52 6.28 0.43 16.12
CA ILE A 52 7.34 -0.44 15.59
C ILE A 52 8.14 -1.06 16.75
N GLU A 53 8.53 -0.26 17.74
CA GLU A 53 9.26 -0.75 18.92
C GLU A 53 8.45 -1.81 19.68
N TYR A 54 7.16 -1.55 19.91
CA TYR A 54 6.27 -2.52 20.54
C TYR A 54 6.17 -3.83 19.73
N LEU A 55 5.96 -3.75 18.42
CA LEU A 55 5.87 -4.93 17.55
C LEU A 55 7.21 -5.68 17.46
N ASP A 56 8.33 -4.98 17.50
CA ASP A 56 9.66 -5.59 17.43
C ASP A 56 10.03 -6.36 18.70
N SER A 57 9.37 -6.07 19.84
CA SER A 57 9.52 -6.84 21.09
C SER A 57 9.10 -8.32 20.93
N PHE A 58 8.27 -8.65 19.95
CA PHE A 58 7.92 -10.02 19.60
C PHE A 58 9.01 -10.64 18.70
N GLY A 59 9.79 -11.57 19.24
CA GLY A 59 10.95 -12.15 18.54
C GLY A 59 10.61 -12.91 17.24
N ASN A 60 9.38 -13.41 17.11
CA ASN A 60 8.91 -14.20 15.97
C ASN A 60 7.90 -13.47 15.06
N LEU A 61 7.71 -12.16 15.25
CA LEU A 61 6.80 -11.34 14.42
C LEU A 61 7.59 -10.55 13.37
N TYR A 62 7.22 -10.68 12.10
CA TYR A 62 7.79 -9.90 11.00
C TYR A 62 6.69 -9.13 10.26
N CYS A 63 6.79 -7.80 10.27
CA CYS A 63 5.92 -6.92 9.52
C CYS A 63 6.48 -6.67 8.12
N VAL A 64 5.76 -7.12 7.10
CA VAL A 64 6.19 -7.08 5.70
C VAL A 64 5.12 -6.47 4.80
N GLY A 65 5.54 -5.94 3.65
CA GLY A 65 4.66 -5.37 2.64
C GLY A 65 4.01 -4.05 3.03
N ARG A 66 3.15 -3.54 2.12
CA ARG A 66 2.50 -2.22 2.21
C ARG A 66 1.77 -1.97 3.52
N ASN A 67 0.81 -2.84 3.88
CA ASN A 67 0.01 -2.66 5.08
C ASN A 67 0.65 -3.24 6.34
N GLY A 68 1.49 -4.27 6.23
CA GLY A 68 2.21 -4.80 7.39
C GLY A 68 3.19 -3.80 7.96
N GLN A 69 3.81 -2.97 7.09
CA GLN A 69 4.70 -1.88 7.51
C GLN A 69 4.01 -0.51 7.56
N HIS A 70 2.74 -0.43 7.15
CA HIS A 70 1.99 0.81 6.93
C HIS A 70 2.81 1.85 6.11
N ARG A 71 3.40 1.39 5.01
CA ARG A 71 4.20 2.20 4.09
C ARG A 71 3.71 2.09 2.66
N TYR A 72 3.76 3.21 1.95
CA TYR A 72 3.45 3.32 0.53
C TYR A 72 4.52 2.59 -0.30
N ASN A 73 4.38 1.27 -0.35
CA ASN A 73 5.26 0.37 -1.08
C ASN A 73 4.59 -0.07 -2.38
N ASN A 74 5.39 -0.11 -3.44
CA ASN A 74 5.08 -0.84 -4.66
C ASN A 74 5.33 -2.34 -4.45
N MET A 75 5.00 -3.13 -5.46
CA MET A 75 5.05 -4.60 -5.39
C MET A 75 6.47 -5.11 -5.13
N ASP A 76 7.46 -4.58 -5.83
CA ASP A 76 8.88 -4.89 -5.69
C ASP A 76 9.39 -4.63 -4.27
N HIS A 77 9.09 -3.46 -3.70
CA HIS A 77 9.43 -3.14 -2.32
C HIS A 77 8.74 -4.10 -1.34
N SER A 78 7.46 -4.40 -1.57
CA SER A 78 6.71 -5.33 -0.72
C SER A 78 7.31 -6.73 -0.74
N MET A 79 7.71 -7.23 -1.91
CA MET A 79 8.41 -8.52 -2.03
C MET A 79 9.79 -8.47 -1.37
N ALA A 80 10.54 -7.38 -1.54
CA ALA A 80 11.86 -7.22 -0.91
C ALA A 80 11.79 -7.31 0.61
N THR A 81 10.77 -6.72 1.26
CA THR A 81 10.60 -6.85 2.72
C THR A 81 10.43 -8.32 3.17
N ALA A 82 9.75 -9.14 2.37
CA ALA A 82 9.58 -10.56 2.67
C ALA A 82 10.89 -11.34 2.46
N ILE A 83 11.67 -10.99 1.42
CA ILE A 83 13.00 -11.58 1.16
C ILE A 83 13.94 -11.31 2.35
N GLU A 84 13.97 -10.06 2.83
CA GLU A 84 14.77 -9.67 4.01
C GLU A 84 14.31 -10.42 5.28
N ALA A 85 13.00 -10.54 5.50
CA ALA A 85 12.46 -11.28 6.63
C ALA A 85 12.87 -12.77 6.61
N VAL A 86 12.76 -13.42 5.45
CA VAL A 86 13.18 -14.82 5.28
C VAL A 86 14.69 -14.97 5.48
N ALA A 87 15.50 -14.05 4.97
CA ALA A 87 16.95 -14.05 5.19
C ALA A 87 17.31 -13.92 6.68
N ASN A 88 16.61 -13.06 7.42
CA ASN A 88 16.79 -12.93 8.87
C ASN A 88 16.45 -14.25 9.59
N ILE A 89 15.31 -14.85 9.27
CA ILE A 89 14.87 -16.12 9.87
C ILE A 89 15.91 -17.22 9.61
N LYS A 90 16.39 -17.37 8.37
CA LYS A 90 17.37 -18.40 8.01
C LYS A 90 18.73 -18.20 8.67
N SER A 91 19.14 -16.96 8.90
CA SER A 91 20.44 -16.63 9.51
C SER A 91 20.40 -16.52 11.03
N GLY A 92 19.21 -16.59 11.65
CA GLY A 92 19.03 -16.34 13.07
C GLY A 92 19.21 -14.87 13.46
N LYS A 93 19.18 -13.93 12.50
CA LYS A 93 19.29 -12.50 12.77
C LYS A 93 18.01 -12.02 13.46
N THR A 94 18.15 -11.50 14.68
CA THR A 94 17.02 -11.06 15.51
C THR A 94 16.60 -9.61 15.24
N SER A 95 17.54 -8.74 14.85
CA SER A 95 17.23 -7.36 14.47
C SER A 95 16.45 -7.31 13.15
N LYS A 96 15.32 -6.61 13.15
CA LYS A 96 14.42 -6.46 12.00
C LYS A 96 14.63 -5.15 11.23
N GLN A 97 15.66 -4.38 11.59
CA GLN A 97 15.92 -3.06 11.02
C GLN A 97 16.04 -3.09 9.48
N ASN A 98 16.69 -4.11 8.90
CA ASN A 98 16.79 -4.25 7.44
C ASN A 98 15.43 -4.41 6.77
N VAL A 99 14.50 -5.15 7.40
CA VAL A 99 13.12 -5.29 6.91
C VAL A 99 12.41 -3.94 6.94
N TRP A 100 12.56 -3.21 8.05
CA TRP A 100 12.04 -1.85 8.24
C TRP A 100 12.78 -0.77 7.46
N SER A 101 13.90 -1.04 6.79
CA SER A 101 14.64 -0.04 6.00
C SER A 101 14.42 -0.18 4.49
N VAL A 102 13.64 -1.17 4.05
CA VAL A 102 13.23 -1.24 2.65
C VAL A 102 12.44 0.02 2.29
N ASN A 103 12.86 0.68 1.21
CA ASN A 103 12.23 1.87 0.64
C ASN A 103 12.24 3.14 1.53
N THR A 104 13.12 3.23 2.54
CA THR A 104 13.23 4.45 3.39
C THR A 104 14.11 5.56 2.80
N ASP A 105 15.00 5.23 1.86
CA ASP A 105 16.01 6.18 1.36
C ASP A 105 15.52 7.10 0.23
N LYS A 106 14.29 6.89 -0.25
CA LYS A 106 13.65 7.81 -1.19
C LYS A 106 12.69 8.68 -0.41
N SER A 107 13.21 9.76 0.15
CA SER A 107 12.40 10.90 0.57
C SER A 107 11.51 11.29 -0.61
N TYR A 108 10.23 10.93 -0.53
CA TYR A 108 9.22 11.43 -1.45
C TYR A 108 9.22 12.96 -1.31
N HIS A 109 9.85 13.62 -2.27
CA HIS A 109 9.88 15.07 -2.39
C HIS A 109 8.53 15.55 -2.97
N GLU A 110 7.45 15.39 -2.21
CA GLU A 110 6.27 16.22 -2.44
C GLU A 110 6.41 17.45 -1.53
N GLN A 111 7.11 18.46 -2.06
CA GLN A 111 6.90 19.83 -1.58
C GLN A 111 5.51 20.27 -2.04
N LYS A 112 4.73 20.83 -1.11
CA LYS A 112 3.46 21.51 -1.41
C LYS A 112 3.66 22.71 -2.31
#